data_AF-A0A4R0XBQ4-F1
#
_entry.id   AF-A0A4R0XBQ4-F1
#
_cell.length_a   1.000
_cell.length_b   1.000
_cell.length_c   1.000
_cell.angle_alpha   90.00
_cell.angle_beta   90.00
_cell.angle_gamma   90.00
#
_symmetry.space_group_name_H-M   'P 1'
#
loop_
_entity.id
_entity.type
_entity.pdbx_description
1 polymer ?
#
loop_
_entity_poly.entity_id
_entity_poly.type
_entity_poly.pdbx_seq_one_letter_code
_entity_poly.pdbx_strand_id
1 'polypeptide(L)'
;MEHAIRKRINQMFLRDRRMAQIALLALWVTLGYVYFAMTAQTTDTSVRVALTIGVGAVLVFNSASILAMIRHYEEDKDHIYGLDIRHLDENRASKAELARRNDESLSPAVK
;
A
#
# COMPACT_ATOMS: atom_id res chain seq x y z
N MET A 1 -9.33 25.05 -2.27
CA MET A 1 -8.78 24.16 -1.21
C MET A 1 -9.04 22.68 -1.51
N GLU A 2 -10.24 22.29 -1.94
CA GLU A 2 -10.56 20.88 -2.22
C GLU A 2 -9.69 20.20 -3.30
N HIS A 3 -9.27 20.92 -4.34
CA HIS A 3 -8.41 20.36 -5.40
C HIS A 3 -7.02 19.91 -4.89
N ALA A 4 -6.48 20.61 -3.89
CA ALA A 4 -5.18 20.25 -3.30
C ALA A 4 -5.28 18.98 -2.45
N ILE A 5 -6.39 18.81 -1.72
CA ILE A 5 -6.68 17.60 -0.92
C ILE A 5 -6.89 16.40 -1.83
N ARG A 6 -7.74 16.51 -2.86
CA ARG A 6 -7.95 15.45 -3.86
C ARG A 6 -6.65 15.02 -4.55
N LYS A 7 -5.75 15.96 -4.84
CA LYS A 7 -4.43 15.66 -5.41
C LYS A 7 -3.57 14.82 -4.46
N ARG A 8 -3.57 15.13 -3.16
CA ARG A 8 -2.82 14.36 -2.14
C ARG A 8 -3.41 12.96 -1.93
N ILE A 9 -4.74 12.84 -1.87
CA ILE A 9 -5.43 11.54 -1.79
C ILE A 9 -5.00 10.64 -2.96
N ASN A 10 -5.07 11.16 -4.19
CA ASN A 10 -4.68 10.40 -5.38
C ASN A 10 -3.19 10.03 -5.37
N GLN A 11 -2.30 10.87 -4.85
CA GLN A 11 -0.87 10.54 -4.73
C GLN A 11 -0.62 9.40 -3.74
N MET A 12 -1.30 9.40 -2.59
CA MET A 12 -1.20 8.32 -1.60
C MET A 12 -1.73 7.00 -2.16
N PHE A 13 -2.92 7.03 -2.77
CA PHE A 13 -3.50 5.87 -3.45
C PHE A 13 -2.59 5.30 -4.55
N LEU A 14 -2.00 6.17 -5.40
CA LEU A 14 -1.10 5.72 -6.47
C LEU A 14 0.17 5.05 -5.93
N ARG A 15 0.68 5.51 -4.80
CA ARG A 15 1.84 4.90 -4.14
C ARG A 15 1.49 3.52 -3.59
N ASP A 16 0.38 3.41 -2.87
CA ASP A 16 -0.05 2.14 -2.26
C ASP A 16 -0.37 1.11 -3.35
N ARG A 17 -1.04 1.54 -4.44
CA ARG A 17 -1.26 0.73 -5.64
C ARG A 17 0.05 0.23 -6.25
N ARG A 18 1.06 1.09 -6.35
CA ARG A 18 2.38 0.72 -6.88
C ARG A 18 3.07 -0.30 -5.99
N MET A 19 3.01 -0.14 -4.67
CA MET A 19 3.60 -1.10 -3.73
C MET A 19 2.92 -2.47 -3.84
N ALA A 20 1.59 -2.51 -3.95
CA ALA A 20 0.85 -3.75 -4.17
C ALA A 20 1.25 -4.42 -5.49
N GLN A 21 1.43 -3.66 -6.57
CA GLN A 21 1.89 -4.17 -7.86
C GLN A 21 3.33 -4.73 -7.78
N ILE A 22 4.24 -4.05 -7.07
CA ILE A 22 5.62 -4.52 -6.87
C ILE A 22 5.62 -5.82 -6.06
N ALA A 23 4.84 -5.89 -4.99
CA ALA A 23 4.73 -7.10 -4.18
C ALA A 23 4.17 -8.28 -5.00
N LEU A 24 3.16 -8.04 -5.83
CA LEU A 24 2.62 -9.03 -6.76
C LEU A 24 3.69 -9.50 -7.76
N LEU A 25 4.43 -8.58 -8.36
CA LEU A 25 5.51 -8.93 -9.29
C LEU A 25 6.60 -9.76 -8.61
N ALA A 26 6.99 -9.39 -7.39
CA ALA A 26 7.96 -10.15 -6.61
C ALA A 26 7.47 -11.58 -6.31
N LEU A 27 6.18 -11.74 -6.00
CA LEU A 27 5.54 -13.06 -5.83
C LEU A 27 5.62 -13.88 -7.12
N TRP A 28 5.27 -13.29 -8.27
CA TRP A 28 5.35 -13.94 -9.57
C TRP A 28 6.77 -14.42 -9.89
N VAL A 29 7.77 -13.56 -9.69
CA VAL A 29 9.18 -13.91 -9.92
C VAL A 29 9.63 -15.03 -8.98
N THR A 30 9.28 -14.95 -7.70
CA THR A 30 9.69 -15.94 -6.70
C THR A 30 9.08 -17.31 -6.99
N LEU A 31 7.77 -17.37 -7.20
CA LEU A 31 7.09 -18.63 -7.51
C LEU A 31 7.49 -19.18 -8.88
N GLY A 32 7.70 -18.32 -9.87
CA GLY A 32 8.23 -18.72 -11.17
C GLY A 32 9.61 -19.37 -11.03
N TYR A 33 10.52 -18.75 -10.29
CA TYR A 33 11.84 -19.33 -9.99
C TYR A 33 11.73 -20.68 -9.30
N VAL A 34 10.94 -20.77 -8.23
CA VAL A 34 10.74 -22.02 -7.48
C VAL A 34 10.14 -23.11 -8.38
N TYR A 35 9.16 -22.77 -9.21
CA TYR A 35 8.55 -23.70 -10.15
C TYR A 35 9.58 -24.28 -11.13
N PHE A 36 10.38 -23.43 -11.78
CA PHE A 36 11.42 -23.89 -12.69
C PHE A 36 12.50 -24.71 -11.98
N ALA A 37 12.96 -24.28 -10.81
CA ALA A 37 13.95 -25.01 -10.02
C ALA A 37 13.44 -26.40 -9.62
N MET A 38 12.18 -26.52 -9.19
CA MET A 38 11.59 -27.80 -8.79
C MET A 38 11.29 -28.70 -9.98
N THR A 39 10.70 -28.17 -11.05
CA THR A 39 10.41 -28.98 -12.25
C THR A 39 11.68 -29.51 -12.93
N ALA A 40 12.80 -28.78 -12.85
CA ALA A 40 14.10 -29.27 -13.33
C ALA A 40 14.64 -30.45 -12.51
N GLN A 41 14.37 -30.49 -11.20
CA GLN A 41 14.85 -31.53 -10.29
C GLN A 41 13.90 -32.74 -10.22
N THR A 42 12.61 -32.55 -10.47
CA THR A 42 11.59 -33.60 -10.38
C THR A 42 11.32 -34.23 -11.74
N THR A 43 11.41 -35.55 -11.85
CA THR A 43 11.07 -36.32 -13.07
C THR A 43 9.64 -36.88 -13.06
N ASP A 44 9.02 -37.02 -11.89
CA ASP A 44 7.66 -37.54 -11.74
C ASP A 44 6.61 -36.56 -12.31
N THR A 45 5.85 -37.05 -13.29
CA THR A 45 4.79 -36.30 -13.96
C THR A 45 3.67 -35.85 -13.02
N SER A 46 3.25 -36.69 -12.08
CA SER A 46 2.17 -36.38 -11.14
C SER A 46 2.57 -35.22 -10.21
N VAL A 47 3.83 -35.23 -9.75
CA VAL A 47 4.37 -34.14 -8.92
C VAL A 47 4.45 -32.84 -9.72
N ARG A 48 4.89 -32.88 -10.98
CA ARG A 48 4.92 -31.69 -11.86
C ARG A 48 3.52 -31.11 -12.11
N VAL A 49 2.52 -31.96 -12.28
CA VAL A 49 1.12 -31.53 -12.43
C VAL A 49 0.64 -30.85 -11.15
N ALA A 50 0.88 -31.46 -9.99
CA ALA A 50 0.51 -30.87 -8.70
C ALA A 50 1.20 -29.52 -8.46
N LEU A 51 2.51 -29.41 -8.75
CA LEU A 51 3.25 -28.15 -8.69
C LEU A 51 2.65 -27.08 -9.61
N THR A 52 2.30 -27.44 -10.85
CA THR A 52 1.73 -26.52 -11.83
C THR A 52 0.38 -25.98 -11.36
N ILE A 53 -0.49 -26.85 -10.87
CA ILE A 53 -1.80 -26.46 -10.34
C ILE A 53 -1.63 -25.58 -9.09
N GLY A 54 -0.73 -25.98 -8.17
CA GLY A 54 -0.48 -25.23 -6.94
C GLY A 54 0.03 -23.82 -7.20
N VAL A 55 1.09 -23.68 -8.01
CA VAL A 55 1.64 -22.36 -8.39
C VAL A 55 0.60 -21.55 -9.17
N GLY A 56 -0.08 -22.17 -10.13
CA GLY A 56 -1.13 -21.51 -10.90
C GLY A 56 -2.25 -20.95 -10.03
N ALA A 57 -2.76 -21.75 -9.09
CA ALA A 57 -3.80 -21.32 -8.16
C ALA A 57 -3.34 -20.14 -7.30
N VAL A 58 -2.14 -20.22 -6.71
CA VAL A 58 -1.60 -19.13 -5.88
C VAL A 58 -1.47 -17.83 -6.67
N LEU A 59 -0.94 -17.89 -7.90
CA LEU A 59 -0.75 -16.72 -8.74
C LEU A 59 -2.08 -16.12 -9.20
N VAL A 60 -3.04 -16.95 -9.62
CA VAL A 60 -4.37 -16.50 -10.06
C VAL A 60 -5.11 -15.85 -8.91
N PHE A 61 -5.23 -16.52 -7.75
CA PHE A 61 -5.97 -15.98 -6.62
C PHE A 61 -5.33 -14.71 -6.07
N ASN A 62 -4.00 -14.66 -5.90
CA ASN A 62 -3.35 -13.44 -5.41
C ASN A 62 -3.50 -12.27 -6.39
N SER A 63 -3.37 -12.52 -7.70
CA SER A 63 -3.55 -11.47 -8.71
C SER A 63 -5.00 -10.96 -8.71
N ALA A 64 -5.98 -11.86 -8.62
CA ALA A 64 -7.40 -11.52 -8.55
C ALA A 64 -7.74 -10.72 -7.28
N SER A 65 -7.22 -11.13 -6.12
CA SER A 65 -7.42 -10.42 -4.85
C SER A 65 -6.82 -9.01 -4.89
N ILE A 66 -5.62 -8.83 -5.42
CA ILE A 66 -5.01 -7.50 -5.56
C ILE A 66 -5.78 -6.64 -6.56
N LEU A 67 -6.23 -7.20 -7.69
CA LEU A 67 -7.07 -6.47 -8.64
C LEU A 67 -8.40 -6.03 -8.02
N ALA A 68 -9.05 -6.93 -7.28
CA ALA A 68 -10.29 -6.63 -6.57
C ALA A 68 -10.08 -5.54 -5.52
N MET A 69 -9.01 -5.62 -4.73
CA MET A 69 -8.64 -4.60 -3.75
C MET A 69 -8.43 -3.24 -4.42
N ILE A 70 -7.67 -3.18 -5.52
CA ILE A 70 -7.41 -1.93 -6.25
C ILE A 70 -8.72 -1.34 -6.81
N ARG A 71 -9.59 -2.18 -7.39
CA ARG A 71 -10.86 -1.74 -7.97
C ARG A 71 -11.82 -1.22 -6.91
N HIS A 72 -11.94 -1.92 -5.79
CA HIS A 72 -12.79 -1.49 -4.68
C HIS A 72 -12.26 -0.21 -4.01
N TYR A 73 -10.94 -0.09 -3.84
CA TYR A 73 -10.34 1.11 -3.24
C TYR A 73 -10.43 2.35 -4.14
N GLU A 74 -10.58 2.18 -5.45
CA GLU A 74 -10.87 3.32 -6.34
C GLU A 74 -12.21 3.98 -6.03
N GLU A 75 -13.20 3.19 -5.57
CA GLU A 75 -14.54 3.63 -5.20
C GLU A 75 -14.56 4.29 -3.80
N ASP A 76 -13.77 3.79 -2.84
CA ASP A 76 -13.80 4.24 -1.44
C ASP A 76 -12.66 5.21 -1.03
N LYS A 77 -11.69 5.49 -1.91
CA LYS A 77 -10.50 6.30 -1.60
C LYS A 77 -10.82 7.70 -1.06
N ASP A 78 -11.89 8.33 -1.55
CA ASP A 78 -12.20 9.70 -1.17
C ASP A 78 -12.71 9.80 0.29
N HIS A 79 -13.32 8.73 0.81
CA HIS A 79 -13.74 8.64 2.21
C HIS A 79 -12.57 8.29 3.13
N ILE A 80 -11.84 7.21 2.82
CA ILE A 80 -10.74 6.69 3.66
C ILE A 80 -9.63 7.72 3.80
N TYR A 81 -9.10 8.22 2.67
CA TYR A 81 -7.96 9.14 2.72
C TYR A 81 -8.36 10.59 3.03
N GLY A 82 -9.64 10.96 2.83
CA GLY A 82 -10.15 12.27 3.21
C GLY A 82 -10.15 12.47 4.73
N LEU A 83 -10.58 11.45 5.48
CA LEU A 83 -10.56 11.45 6.94
C LEU A 83 -9.12 11.49 7.49
N ASP A 84 -8.23 10.66 6.95
CA ASP A 84 -6.83 10.59 7.36
C ASP A 84 -6.07 11.92 7.15
N ILE A 85 -6.28 12.58 6.00
CA ILE A 85 -5.65 13.88 5.75
C ILE A 85 -6.16 14.94 6.75
N ARG A 86 -7.44 14.92 7.11
CA ARG A 86 -8.00 15.84 8.10
C ARG A 86 -7.34 15.67 9.47
N HIS A 87 -7.22 14.44 9.96
CA HIS A 87 -6.53 14.17 11.23
C HIS A 87 -5.05 14.55 11.18
N LEU A 88 -4.36 14.32 10.06
CA LEU A 88 -2.96 14.74 9.89
C LEU A 88 -2.82 16.27 9.92
N ASP A 89 -3.76 17.00 9.32
CA ASP A 89 -3.77 18.47 9.33
C ASP A 89 -4.08 19.01 10.74
N GLU A 90 -5.02 18.40 11.47
CA GLU A 90 -5.32 18.73 12.87
C GLU A 90 -4.11 18.50 13.79
N ASN A 91 -3.39 17.39 13.60
CA ASN A 91 -2.21 17.07 14.39
C ASN A 91 -1.01 17.99 14.05
N ARG A 92 -0.95 18.52 12.82
CA ARG A 92 0.03 19.56 12.46
C ARG A 92 -0.34 20.90 13.10
N ALA A 93 -1.61 21.26 13.10
CA ALA A 93 -2.10 22.49 13.72
C ALA A 93 -1.84 22.50 15.24
N SER A 94 -2.13 21.39 15.92
CA SER A 94 -1.88 21.26 17.37
C SER A 94 -0.39 21.38 17.72
N LYS A 95 0.51 20.76 16.93
CA LYS A 95 1.96 20.90 17.11
C LYS A 95 2.45 22.32 16.89
N ALA A 96 1.91 23.03 15.89
CA ALA A 96 2.25 24.43 15.63
C ALA A 96 1.79 25.34 16.78
N GLU A 97 0.61 25.08 17.34
CA GLU A 97 0.08 25.80 18.50
C GLU A 97 0.91 25.56 19.77
N LEU A 98 1.30 24.31 20.03
CA LEU A 98 2.21 23.96 21.13
C LEU A 98 3.57 24.65 20.98
N ALA A 99 4.13 24.69 19.76
CA ALA A 99 5.39 25.38 19.51
C ALA A 99 5.29 26.89 19.78
N ARG A 100 4.18 27.53 19.39
CA ARG A 100 3.91 28.95 19.70
C ARG A 100 3.76 29.22 21.19
N ARG A 101 3.01 28.39 21.91
CA ARG A 101 2.85 28.52 23.37
C ARG A 101 4.18 28.37 24.10
N ASN A 102 5.02 27.44 23.67
CA ASN A 102 6.36 27.28 24.24
C ASN A 102 7.22 28.53 24.01
N ASP A 103 7.21 29.09 22.81
CA ASP A 103 7.93 30.33 22.48
C ASP A 103 7.45 31.54 23.31
N GLU A 104 6.13 31.71 23.44
CA GLU A 104 5.52 32.76 24.25
C GLU A 104 5.84 32.60 25.75
N SER A 105 5.88 31.36 26.26
CA SER A 105 6.27 31.06 27.65
C SER A 105 7.75 31.29 27.96
N LEU A 106 8.60 31.36 26.93
CA LEU A 106 10.02 31.69 27.03
C LEU A 106 10.28 33.20 26.90
N SER A 107 9.31 33.97 26.43
CA SER A 107 9.37 35.44 26.28
C SER A 107 8.80 36.31 27.43
N PRO A 108 8.31 35.84 28.60
CA PRO A 108 7.66 36.72 29.58
C PRO A 108 8.65 37.47 30.50
N ALA A 109 9.96 37.44 30.25
CA ALA A 109 10.97 38.04 31.12
C ALA A 109 11.53 39.39 30.62
N VAL A 110 10.69 40.25 30.03
CA VAL A 110 11.04 41.67 29.81
C VAL A 110 9.83 42.54 30.19
N LYS A 111 9.72 42.85 31.48
CA LYS A 111 9.07 44.05 32.00
C LYS A 111 9.99 44.70 33.00
#